data_AF-A0A425XXT0-F1
#
_entry.id   AF-A0A425XXT0-F1
#
_cell.length_a   1.000
_cell.length_b   1.000
_cell.length_c   1.000
_cell.angle_alpha   90.00
_cell.angle_beta   90.00
_cell.angle_gamma   90.00
#
_symmetry.space_group_name_H-M   'P 1'
#
loop_
_entity.id
_entity.type
_entity.pdbx_description
1 polymer ?
#
loop_
_entity_poly.entity_id
_entity_poly.type
_entity_poly.pdbx_seq_one_letter_code
_entity_poly.pdbx_strand_id
1 'polypeptide(L)'
;MFSFLLALSNGGYCQYESILEERIVGRVLDTLEVNENNTVVHTLWLSDTLKVVVQNEHLKYDFKSTEKGGEKRSFSLTERKNYIKDLKTWGQNCFSSALEHCLARNGLAQQAVFNKRTLIGLETFSQILNHYFIEVKAFNTLSKQNFKTKMPDNALLTFSSQAGKLIHAVYFTEGLYYSKSAGSEATEFINLKNFIKENYNETQLIKIYQFDKARFDLALNK
;
A
#
# COMPACT_ATOMS: atom_id res chain seq x y z
N MET A 1 -73.25 -19.42 3.88
CA MET A 1 -72.16 -20.35 3.52
C MET A 1 -70.88 -19.54 3.48
N PHE A 2 -69.90 -19.93 4.29
CA PHE A 2 -68.56 -19.37 4.30
C PHE A 2 -67.85 -19.65 2.96
N SER A 3 -67.12 -18.67 2.43
CA SER A 3 -65.91 -18.92 1.66
C SER A 3 -65.02 -17.68 1.73
N PHE A 4 -63.95 -17.85 2.49
CA PHE A 4 -62.72 -17.08 2.43
C PHE A 4 -62.04 -17.30 1.07
N LEU A 5 -61.51 -16.25 0.45
CA LEU A 5 -60.24 -16.35 -0.28
C LEU A 5 -59.56 -14.98 -0.31
N LEU A 6 -58.40 -14.97 0.34
CA LEU A 6 -57.45 -13.88 0.49
C LEU A 6 -56.68 -13.65 -0.81
N ALA A 7 -56.40 -12.37 -1.03
CA ALA A 7 -55.15 -11.76 -1.51
C ALA A 7 -54.48 -12.31 -2.78
N LEU A 8 -54.16 -11.40 -3.71
CA LEU A 8 -52.82 -10.79 -3.80
C LEU A 8 -52.85 -9.75 -4.93
N SER A 9 -52.87 -8.47 -4.57
CA SER A 9 -52.57 -7.39 -5.50
C SER A 9 -51.08 -7.42 -5.79
N ASN A 10 -50.74 -7.54 -7.08
CA ASN A 10 -49.39 -7.34 -7.62
C ASN A 10 -48.94 -5.90 -7.33
N GLY A 11 -48.36 -5.69 -6.15
CA GLY A 11 -47.49 -4.55 -5.89
C GLY A 11 -46.20 -4.79 -6.66
N GLY A 12 -46.09 -4.14 -7.83
CA GLY A 12 -44.83 -4.00 -8.53
C GLY A 12 -43.87 -3.23 -7.62
N TYR A 13 -43.10 -3.95 -6.82
CA TYR A 13 -41.88 -3.43 -6.24
C TYR A 13 -40.93 -3.20 -7.40
N CYS A 14 -40.89 -1.95 -7.86
CA CYS A 14 -39.75 -1.43 -8.58
C CYS A 14 -38.56 -1.58 -7.62
N GLN A 15 -37.84 -2.70 -7.73
CA GLN A 15 -36.54 -2.82 -7.11
C GLN A 15 -35.70 -1.72 -7.72
N TYR A 16 -35.46 -0.68 -6.92
CA TYR A 16 -34.31 0.17 -7.07
C TYR A 16 -33.12 -0.76 -6.83
N GLU A 17 -32.70 -1.49 -7.87
CA GLU A 17 -31.33 -1.95 -7.94
C GLU A 17 -30.50 -0.68 -7.87
N SER A 18 -30.06 -0.35 -6.65
CA SER A 18 -28.80 0.34 -6.49
C SER A 18 -27.83 -0.50 -7.28
N ILE A 19 -27.50 -0.04 -8.48
CA ILE A 19 -26.31 -0.43 -9.22
C ILE A 19 -25.19 -0.13 -8.23
N LEU A 20 -24.88 -1.12 -7.39
CA LEU A 20 -23.71 -1.15 -6.55
C LEU A 20 -22.57 -1.02 -7.54
N GLU A 21 -22.03 0.19 -7.59
CA GLU A 21 -20.82 0.58 -8.31
C GLU A 21 -19.92 -0.64 -8.46
N GLU A 22 -19.70 -1.06 -9.70
CA GLU A 22 -18.86 -2.19 -10.03
C GLU A 22 -17.51 -2.01 -9.30
N ARG A 23 -17.34 -2.84 -8.28
CA ARG A 23 -16.18 -2.81 -7.39
C ARG A 23 -14.98 -3.28 -8.20
N ILE A 24 -14.18 -2.35 -8.73
CA ILE A 24 -12.87 -2.68 -9.30
C ILE A 24 -11.94 -3.06 -8.14
N VAL A 25 -12.02 -4.32 -7.70
CA VAL A 25 -10.94 -4.95 -6.95
C VAL A 25 -9.91 -5.36 -7.99
N GLY A 26 -8.64 -4.98 -7.81
CA GLY A 26 -7.62 -5.29 -8.82
C GLY A 26 -7.65 -6.78 -9.21
N ARG A 27 -7.72 -7.05 -10.51
CA ARG A 27 -7.90 -8.40 -11.04
C ARG A 27 -6.53 -9.00 -11.37
N VAL A 28 -6.20 -10.13 -10.78
CA VAL A 28 -5.00 -10.88 -11.18
C VAL A 28 -5.18 -11.33 -12.64
N LEU A 29 -4.28 -10.87 -13.51
CA LEU A 29 -4.23 -11.21 -14.92
C LEU A 29 -3.37 -12.45 -15.17
N ASP A 30 -2.20 -12.49 -14.53
CA ASP A 30 -1.20 -13.54 -14.73
C ASP A 30 -0.38 -13.77 -13.46
N THR A 31 0.12 -14.99 -13.28
CA THR A 31 1.04 -15.38 -12.21
C THR A 31 2.43 -15.57 -12.79
N LEU A 32 3.34 -14.65 -12.47
CA LEU A 32 4.70 -14.65 -13.01
C LEU A 32 5.61 -15.64 -12.29
N GLU A 33 5.46 -15.73 -10.97
CA GLU A 33 6.37 -16.51 -10.12
C GLU A 33 5.65 -16.91 -8.82
N VAL A 34 5.85 -18.16 -8.40
CA VAL A 34 5.38 -18.66 -7.11
C VAL A 34 6.59 -19.10 -6.30
N ASN A 35 6.86 -18.37 -5.22
CA ASN A 35 7.85 -18.70 -4.22
C ASN A 35 7.18 -19.30 -2.98
N GLU A 36 7.99 -19.86 -2.09
CA GLU A 36 7.49 -20.49 -0.86
C GLU A 36 6.57 -19.57 -0.03
N ASN A 37 6.96 -18.29 0.10
CA ASN A 37 6.27 -17.32 0.94
C ASN A 37 5.59 -16.17 0.17
N ASN A 38 5.80 -16.07 -1.14
CA ASN A 38 5.28 -14.97 -1.93
C ASN A 38 4.86 -15.44 -3.32
N THR A 39 3.90 -14.75 -3.91
CA THR A 39 3.51 -14.90 -5.32
C THR A 39 3.69 -13.57 -6.03
N VAL A 40 4.34 -13.58 -7.19
CA VAL A 40 4.48 -12.39 -8.04
C VAL A 40 3.43 -12.47 -9.13
N VAL A 41 2.57 -11.46 -9.21
CA VAL A 41 1.44 -11.40 -10.13
C VAL A 41 1.46 -10.12 -10.96
N HIS A 42 0.89 -10.22 -12.16
CA HIS A 42 0.35 -9.05 -12.85
C HIS A 42 -1.09 -8.84 -12.40
N THR A 43 -1.38 -7.66 -11.90
CA THR A 43 -2.71 -7.25 -11.46
C THR A 43 -3.18 -6.08 -12.32
N LEU A 44 -4.34 -6.20 -12.95
CA LEU A 44 -5.03 -5.07 -13.55
C LEU A 44 -5.58 -4.19 -12.42
N TRP A 45 -5.11 -2.96 -12.37
CA TRP A 45 -5.61 -1.93 -11.47
C TRP A 45 -5.95 -0.70 -12.28
N LEU A 46 -7.25 -0.37 -12.33
CA LEU A 46 -7.81 0.61 -13.26
C LEU A 46 -7.43 0.22 -14.71
N SER A 47 -6.85 1.13 -15.48
CA SER A 47 -6.36 0.88 -16.83
C SER A 47 -4.93 0.33 -16.90
N ASP A 48 -4.24 0.15 -15.76
CA ASP A 48 -2.84 -0.27 -15.72
C ASP A 48 -2.66 -1.73 -15.33
N THR A 49 -1.70 -2.41 -15.96
CA THR A 49 -1.18 -3.67 -15.43
C THR A 49 -0.01 -3.38 -14.50
N LEU A 50 -0.15 -3.78 -13.24
CA LEU A 50 0.84 -3.60 -12.19
C LEU A 50 1.52 -4.91 -11.87
N LYS A 51 2.84 -4.89 -11.67
CA LYS A 51 3.56 -6.01 -11.04
C LYS A 51 3.50 -5.86 -9.53
N VAL A 52 2.86 -6.82 -8.87
CA VAL A 52 2.64 -6.84 -7.41
C VAL A 52 3.18 -8.16 -6.85
N VAL A 53 3.88 -8.07 -5.73
CA VAL A 53 4.29 -9.24 -4.94
C VAL A 53 3.30 -9.39 -3.79
N VAL A 54 2.68 -10.56 -3.67
CA VAL A 54 1.69 -10.88 -2.65
C VAL A 54 2.29 -11.94 -1.72
N GLN A 55 2.46 -11.59 -0.45
CA GLN A 55 2.87 -12.52 0.59
C GLN A 55 1.76 -13.52 0.89
N ASN A 56 2.09 -14.81 0.94
CA ASN A 56 1.14 -15.90 1.19
C ASN A 56 0.56 -15.82 2.62
N GLU A 57 -0.70 -16.26 2.81
CA GLU A 57 -1.33 -16.28 4.16
C GLU A 57 -0.64 -17.25 5.10
N HIS A 58 -0.28 -18.40 4.54
CA HIS A 58 0.38 -19.48 5.24
C HIS A 58 1.86 -19.44 4.91
N LEU A 59 2.60 -18.67 5.72
CA LEU A 59 4.05 -18.59 5.64
C LEU A 59 4.66 -19.93 6.05
N LYS A 60 5.52 -20.48 5.19
CA LYS A 60 6.30 -21.68 5.46
C LYS A 60 7.69 -21.29 5.94
N TYR A 61 8.20 -22.08 6.88
CA TYR A 61 9.56 -21.96 7.36
C TYR A 61 10.07 -23.29 7.86
N ASP A 62 11.32 -23.60 7.53
CA ASP A 62 12.01 -24.78 8.04
C ASP A 62 12.75 -24.43 9.35
N PHE A 63 12.15 -24.79 10.49
CA PHE A 63 12.79 -24.67 11.81
C PHE A 63 13.74 -25.84 12.11
N LYS A 64 14.11 -26.68 11.12
CA LYS A 64 15.16 -27.69 11.31
C LYS A 64 16.40 -27.00 11.89
N SER A 65 16.89 -27.58 12.98
CA SER A 65 17.98 -27.07 13.80
C SER A 65 19.08 -26.46 12.95
N THR A 66 19.21 -25.14 12.96
CA THR A 66 20.40 -24.49 12.41
C THR A 66 21.57 -24.91 13.27
N GLU A 67 22.47 -25.74 12.75
CA GLU A 67 23.71 -26.12 13.42
C GLU A 67 24.55 -24.86 13.61
N LYS A 68 24.55 -24.30 14.82
CA LYS A 68 25.49 -23.26 15.21
C LYS A 68 26.42 -23.88 16.24
N GLY A 69 27.57 -24.37 15.79
CA GLY A 69 28.59 -24.95 16.67
C GLY A 69 28.40 -26.43 17.04
N GLY A 70 27.69 -27.22 16.24
CA GLY A 70 27.57 -28.68 16.43
C GLY A 70 26.50 -29.14 17.42
N GLU A 71 25.79 -28.22 18.10
CA GLU A 71 24.64 -28.55 18.93
C GLU A 71 23.32 -28.27 18.20
N LYS A 72 22.44 -29.26 18.14
CA LYS A 72 21.08 -29.12 17.61
C LYS A 72 20.25 -28.24 18.55
N ARG A 73 20.19 -26.93 18.27
CA ARG A 73 19.28 -26.04 19.00
C ARG A 73 17.86 -26.17 18.44
N SER A 74 16.92 -26.51 19.31
CA SER A 74 15.49 -26.40 19.01
C SER A 74 15.01 -24.97 19.27
N PHE A 75 14.36 -24.34 18.30
CA PHE A 75 13.71 -23.04 18.49
C PHE A 75 12.53 -23.16 19.46
N SER A 76 12.50 -22.30 20.49
CA SER A 76 11.37 -22.14 21.41
C SER A 76 10.13 -21.61 20.70
N LEU A 77 8.95 -21.82 21.29
CA LEU A 77 7.69 -21.30 20.74
C LEU A 77 7.69 -19.78 20.57
N THR A 78 8.32 -19.05 21.50
CA THR A 78 8.42 -17.58 21.44
C THR A 78 9.30 -17.13 20.28
N GLU A 79 10.45 -17.76 20.06
CA GLU A 79 11.33 -17.44 18.94
C GLU A 79 10.63 -17.69 17.60
N ARG A 80 9.89 -18.80 17.47
CA ARG A 80 9.11 -19.10 16.26
C ARG A 80 8.02 -18.04 16.01
N LYS A 81 7.30 -17.63 17.06
CA LYS A 81 6.27 -16.59 16.95
C LYS A 81 6.86 -15.25 16.54
N ASN A 82 7.98 -14.84 17.13
CA ASN A 82 8.67 -13.60 16.78
C ASN A 82 9.17 -13.65 15.34
N TYR A 83 9.76 -14.77 14.92
CA TYR A 83 10.22 -14.93 13.54
C TYR A 83 9.07 -14.84 12.52
N ILE A 84 7.94 -15.49 12.77
CA ILE A 84 6.75 -15.38 11.90
C ILE A 84 6.22 -13.95 11.89
N LYS A 85 6.23 -13.26 13.04
CA LYS A 85 5.86 -11.84 13.11
C LYS A 85 6.79 -11.01 12.23
N ASP A 86 8.10 -11.22 12.33
CA ASP A 86 9.09 -10.52 11.52
C ASP A 86 8.87 -10.80 10.03
N LEU A 87 8.65 -12.05 9.62
CA LEU A 87 8.31 -12.35 8.21
C LEU A 87 7.08 -11.59 7.72
N LYS A 88 6.05 -11.44 8.56
CA LYS A 88 4.86 -10.66 8.19
C LYS A 88 5.17 -9.17 7.98
N THR A 89 6.15 -8.60 8.69
CA THR A 89 6.49 -7.17 8.49
C THR A 89 7.09 -6.91 7.11
N TRP A 90 7.72 -7.92 6.49
CA TRP A 90 8.24 -7.89 5.12
C TRP A 90 7.16 -7.95 4.04
N GLY A 91 5.90 -8.25 4.39
CA GLY A 91 4.80 -8.38 3.44
C GLY A 91 4.46 -7.07 2.71
N GLN A 92 4.94 -5.93 3.20
CA GLN A 92 4.67 -4.62 2.64
C GLN A 92 5.92 -3.72 2.76
N ASN A 93 6.11 -2.81 1.81
CA ASN A 93 7.20 -1.84 1.80
C ASN A 93 6.69 -0.39 1.82
N CYS A 94 7.60 0.58 1.78
CA CYS A 94 7.27 2.00 1.87
C CYS A 94 6.31 2.48 0.76
N PHE A 95 6.53 2.01 -0.47
CA PHE A 95 5.72 2.39 -1.63
C PHE A 95 4.28 1.89 -1.52
N SER A 96 4.11 0.59 -1.27
CA SER A 96 2.79 -0.04 -1.10
C SER A 96 2.05 0.50 0.13
N SER A 97 2.75 0.74 1.24
CA SER A 97 2.14 1.35 2.44
C SER A 97 1.67 2.77 2.19
N ALA A 98 2.48 3.62 1.55
CA ALA A 98 2.08 4.99 1.23
C ALA A 98 0.85 5.03 0.32
N LEU A 99 0.76 4.12 -0.66
CA LEU A 99 -0.42 4.00 -1.52
C LEU A 99 -1.64 3.45 -0.79
N GLU A 100 -1.50 2.45 0.09
CA GLU A 100 -2.61 1.93 0.92
C GLU A 100 -3.24 3.08 1.73
N HIS A 101 -2.41 3.86 2.43
CA HIS A 101 -2.90 5.01 3.21
C HIS A 101 -3.55 6.08 2.33
N CYS A 102 -2.95 6.39 1.17
CA CYS A 102 -3.50 7.36 0.23
C CYS A 102 -4.88 6.94 -0.28
N LEU A 103 -5.02 5.71 -0.76
CA LEU A 103 -6.29 5.20 -1.27
C LEU A 103 -7.35 5.12 -0.18
N ALA A 104 -6.99 4.61 1.00
CA ALA A 104 -7.92 4.54 2.13
C ALA A 104 -8.46 5.92 2.50
N ARG A 105 -7.59 6.94 2.51
CA ARG A 105 -7.96 8.29 2.88
C ARG A 105 -8.80 9.02 1.82
N ASN A 106 -8.69 8.62 0.56
CA ASN A 106 -9.50 9.15 -0.54
C ASN A 106 -10.82 8.38 -0.75
N GLY A 107 -11.20 7.49 0.17
CA GLY A 107 -12.42 6.68 0.03
C GLY A 107 -12.32 5.59 -1.04
N LEU A 108 -11.10 5.14 -1.33
CA LEU A 108 -10.75 4.16 -2.35
C LEU A 108 -10.20 2.86 -1.73
N ALA A 109 -10.45 2.60 -0.44
CA ALA A 109 -9.99 1.39 0.26
C ALA A 109 -10.48 0.10 -0.41
N GLN A 110 -11.63 0.14 -1.09
CA GLN A 110 -12.22 -0.94 -1.86
C GLN A 110 -11.34 -1.39 -3.04
N GLN A 111 -10.42 -0.54 -3.52
CA GLN A 111 -9.46 -0.83 -4.58
C GLN A 111 -8.26 -1.64 -4.05
N ALA A 112 -8.50 -2.63 -3.17
CA ALA A 112 -7.57 -3.23 -2.20
C ALA A 112 -6.33 -3.99 -2.76
N VAL A 113 -5.69 -3.49 -3.81
CA VAL A 113 -4.44 -3.97 -4.40
C VAL A 113 -3.27 -3.74 -3.46
N PHE A 114 -3.32 -2.71 -2.61
CA PHE A 114 -2.29 -2.42 -1.63
C PHE A 114 -2.81 -2.70 -0.22
N ASN A 115 -2.14 -3.61 0.48
CA ASN A 115 -2.36 -3.94 1.87
C ASN A 115 -1.07 -4.47 2.53
N LYS A 116 -1.16 -4.83 3.81
CA LYS A 116 -0.03 -5.34 4.61
C LYS A 116 0.69 -6.58 4.05
N ARG A 117 0.10 -7.28 3.08
CA ARG A 117 0.68 -8.46 2.42
C ARG A 117 1.13 -8.19 0.98
N THR A 118 1.04 -6.95 0.52
CA THR A 118 1.47 -6.61 -0.84
C THR A 118 2.63 -5.65 -0.80
N LEU A 119 3.61 -5.88 -1.66
CA LEU A 119 4.70 -4.95 -1.93
C LEU A 119 4.87 -4.77 -3.43
N ILE A 120 5.34 -3.58 -3.81
CA ILE A 120 5.57 -3.20 -5.20
C ILE A 120 6.99 -2.72 -5.41
N GLY A 121 7.50 -2.93 -6.62
CA GLY A 121 8.80 -2.41 -7.04
C GLY A 121 8.76 -0.92 -7.31
N LEU A 122 9.94 -0.32 -7.43
CA LEU A 122 10.12 1.08 -7.79
C LEU A 122 9.45 1.42 -9.14
N GLU A 123 9.59 0.54 -10.14
CA GLU A 123 9.00 0.73 -11.46
C GLU A 123 7.47 0.84 -11.41
N THR A 124 6.80 -0.13 -10.79
CA THR A 124 5.35 -0.10 -10.55
C THR A 124 4.93 1.17 -9.81
N PHE A 125 5.69 1.56 -8.77
CA PHE A 125 5.40 2.77 -8.02
C PHE A 125 5.53 4.04 -8.87
N SER A 126 6.59 4.16 -9.67
CA SER A 126 6.80 5.29 -10.58
C SER A 126 5.72 5.36 -11.66
N GLN A 127 5.27 4.24 -12.22
CA GLN A 127 4.14 4.19 -13.15
C GLN A 127 2.87 4.78 -12.51
N ILE A 128 2.52 4.31 -11.30
CA ILE A 128 1.36 4.79 -10.55
C ILE A 128 1.44 6.31 -10.31
N LEU A 129 2.61 6.80 -9.86
CA LEU A 129 2.81 8.23 -9.64
C LEU A 129 2.62 9.05 -10.92
N ASN A 130 3.15 8.60 -12.05
CA ASN A 130 3.07 9.35 -13.30
C ASN A 130 1.64 9.38 -13.87
N HIS A 131 0.86 8.33 -13.64
CA HIS A 131 -0.49 8.21 -14.19
C HIS A 131 -1.55 8.88 -13.31
N TYR A 132 -1.48 8.69 -11.99
CA TYR A 132 -2.58 9.05 -11.07
C TYR A 132 -2.25 10.14 -10.07
N PHE A 133 -1.06 10.74 -10.14
CA PHE A 133 -0.65 11.79 -9.23
C PHE A 133 -0.08 13.00 -9.98
N ILE A 134 -0.20 14.17 -9.35
CA ILE A 134 0.41 15.42 -9.80
C ILE A 134 1.47 15.83 -8.79
N GLU A 135 2.68 16.13 -9.27
CA GLU A 135 3.71 16.78 -8.46
C GLU A 135 3.27 18.22 -8.17
N VAL A 136 3.03 18.54 -6.89
CA VAL A 136 2.60 19.88 -6.47
C VAL A 136 3.73 20.71 -5.91
N LYS A 137 4.82 20.06 -5.48
CA LYS A 137 5.97 20.73 -4.88
C LYS A 137 7.18 19.82 -4.83
N ALA A 138 8.36 20.41 -4.94
CA ALA A 138 9.62 19.75 -4.67
C ALA A 138 10.55 20.68 -3.89
N PHE A 139 11.38 20.12 -3.01
CA PHE A 139 12.40 20.89 -2.31
C PHE A 139 13.59 20.04 -1.87
N ASN A 140 14.75 20.69 -1.81
CA ASN A 140 15.96 20.07 -1.30
C ASN A 140 16.00 20.07 0.24
N THR A 141 16.53 19.01 0.83
CA THR A 141 16.61 18.82 2.29
C THR A 141 17.75 19.61 2.96
N LEU A 142 18.70 20.12 2.17
CA LEU A 142 19.85 20.88 2.69
C LEU A 142 19.43 22.21 3.39
N SER A 143 18.34 22.84 2.94
CA SER A 143 17.86 24.10 3.52
C SER A 143 16.86 23.86 4.64
N LYS A 144 17.20 24.34 5.85
CA LYS A 144 16.32 24.29 7.02
C LYS A 144 14.99 25.02 6.82
N GLN A 145 14.93 26.02 5.92
CA GLN A 145 13.72 26.80 5.67
C GLN A 145 12.65 25.98 4.94
N ASN A 146 13.06 24.99 4.14
CA ASN A 146 12.13 24.19 3.34
C ASN A 146 11.19 23.35 4.22
N PHE A 147 11.65 22.89 5.39
CA PHE A 147 10.85 22.16 6.37
C PHE A 147 9.86 23.00 7.17
N LYS A 148 9.95 24.35 7.10
CA LYS A 148 8.98 25.24 7.75
C LYS A 148 7.74 25.49 6.90
N THR A 149 7.80 25.11 5.64
CA THR A 149 6.68 25.32 4.73
C THR A 149 5.54 24.35 5.04
N LYS A 150 4.30 24.85 4.99
CA LYS A 150 3.12 24.01 5.22
C LYS A 150 3.07 22.90 4.17
N MET A 151 2.92 21.66 4.65
CA MET A 151 2.71 20.50 3.79
C MET A 151 1.26 20.47 3.33
N PRO A 152 0.97 20.27 2.03
CA PRO A 152 -0.40 20.03 1.59
C PRO A 152 -0.94 18.78 2.27
N ASP A 153 -2.20 18.84 2.69
CA ASP A 153 -2.86 17.69 3.31
C ASP A 153 -3.14 16.59 2.27
N ASN A 154 -3.26 15.35 2.74
CA ASN A 154 -3.48 14.15 1.91
C ASN A 154 -2.46 14.02 0.76
N ALA A 155 -1.18 14.07 1.10
CA ALA A 155 -0.10 14.11 0.14
C ALA A 155 0.82 12.90 0.25
N LEU A 156 1.25 12.39 -0.89
CA LEU A 156 2.32 11.41 -0.96
C LEU A 156 3.65 12.16 -1.09
N LEU A 157 4.64 11.78 -0.29
CA LEU A 157 5.99 12.32 -0.38
C LEU A 157 6.94 11.22 -0.84
N THR A 158 7.86 11.58 -1.72
CA THR A 158 8.91 10.69 -2.20
C THR A 158 10.28 11.27 -1.87
N PHE A 159 11.18 10.42 -1.40
CA PHE A 159 12.54 10.81 -0.98
C PHE A 159 13.52 10.27 -2.00
N SER A 160 14.34 11.16 -2.55
CA SER A 160 15.37 10.81 -3.53
C SER A 160 16.76 11.12 -2.98
N SER A 161 17.69 10.21 -3.23
CA SER A 161 19.11 10.39 -2.88
C SER A 161 19.79 11.42 -3.79
N GLN A 162 21.05 11.74 -3.50
CA GLN A 162 21.87 12.61 -4.34
C GLN A 162 22.01 12.12 -5.79
N ALA A 163 22.00 10.80 -5.99
CA ALA A 163 22.07 10.20 -7.33
C ALA A 163 20.73 10.26 -8.08
N GLY A 164 19.71 10.92 -7.53
CA GLY A 164 18.36 10.96 -8.09
C GLY A 164 17.58 9.65 -7.94
N LYS A 165 18.13 8.66 -7.22
CA LYS A 165 17.46 7.39 -6.97
C LYS A 165 16.36 7.59 -5.93
N LEU A 166 15.15 7.15 -6.25
CA LEU A 166 14.08 7.08 -5.26
C LEU A 166 14.39 6.00 -4.22
N ILE A 167 14.42 6.40 -2.95
CA ILE A 167 14.80 5.53 -1.83
C ILE A 167 13.67 5.25 -0.85
N HIS A 168 12.67 6.16 -0.77
CA HIS A 168 11.57 5.99 0.19
C HIS A 168 10.31 6.76 -0.23
N ALA A 169 9.17 6.36 0.33
CA ALA A 169 7.91 7.08 0.20
C ALA A 169 7.17 7.09 1.55
N VAL A 170 6.46 8.19 1.82
CA VAL A 170 5.61 8.36 3.00
C VAL A 170 4.29 9.01 2.60
N TYR A 171 3.24 8.78 3.38
CA TYR A 171 1.96 9.47 3.21
C TYR A 171 1.77 10.48 4.34
N PHE A 172 1.27 11.67 4.03
CA PHE A 172 1.01 12.73 5.00
C PHE A 172 -0.48 13.09 5.00
N THR A 173 -1.09 13.06 6.19
CA THR A 173 -2.46 13.53 6.41
C THR A 173 -2.61 14.08 7.82
N GLU A 174 -3.38 15.13 8.00
CA GLU A 174 -3.78 15.70 9.30
C GLU A 174 -2.59 15.99 10.25
N GLY A 175 -1.44 16.37 9.71
CA GLY A 175 -0.24 16.68 10.50
C GLY A 175 0.61 15.46 10.88
N LEU A 176 0.24 14.26 10.44
CA LEU A 176 0.94 13.01 10.72
C LEU A 176 1.49 12.39 9.43
N TYR A 177 2.72 11.88 9.51
CA TYR A 177 3.36 11.13 8.45
C TYR A 177 3.30 9.64 8.77
N TYR A 178 2.92 8.84 7.77
CA TYR A 178 2.85 7.39 7.80
C TYR A 178 3.97 6.83 6.94
N SER A 179 4.78 5.96 7.53
CA SER A 179 5.94 5.36 6.87
C SER A 179 6.04 3.88 7.21
N LYS A 180 6.61 3.12 6.29
CA LYS A 180 6.97 1.73 6.52
C LYS A 180 8.28 1.40 5.85
N SER A 181 9.30 1.07 6.64
CA SER A 181 10.55 0.52 6.11
C SER A 181 10.38 -0.97 5.85
N ALA A 182 11.09 -1.51 4.86
CA ALA A 182 11.11 -2.95 4.62
C ALA A 182 11.61 -3.68 5.89
N GLY A 183 10.87 -4.72 6.30
CA GLY A 183 11.21 -5.51 7.49
C GLY A 183 10.97 -4.81 8.84
N SER A 184 10.35 -3.62 8.84
CA SER A 184 9.96 -2.90 10.06
C SER A 184 8.46 -2.74 10.15
N GLU A 185 7.95 -2.59 11.37
CA GLU A 185 6.55 -2.19 11.60
C GLU A 185 6.30 -0.81 10.97
N ALA A 186 5.03 -0.55 10.61
CA ALA A 186 4.64 0.78 10.18
C ALA A 186 4.82 1.77 11.34
N THR A 187 5.26 2.98 11.04
CA THR A 187 5.54 4.03 11.99
C THR A 187 4.84 5.32 11.61
N GLU A 188 4.44 6.06 12.64
CA GLU A 188 3.84 7.38 12.52
C GLU A 188 4.79 8.41 13.15
N PHE A 189 4.95 9.57 12.53
CA PHE A 189 5.77 10.64 13.07
C PHE A 189 5.25 12.02 12.65
N ILE A 190 5.62 13.05 13.41
CA ILE A 190 5.20 14.44 13.16
C ILE A 190 6.35 15.26 12.54
N ASN A 191 7.59 14.96 12.91
CA ASN A 191 8.76 15.76 12.51
C ASN A 191 9.52 15.11 11.36
N LEU A 192 9.17 15.50 10.13
CA LEU A 192 9.81 15.03 8.89
C LEU A 192 11.33 15.23 8.88
N LYS A 193 11.82 16.35 9.39
CA LYS A 193 13.26 16.65 9.40
C LYS A 193 14.02 15.68 10.29
N ASN A 194 13.53 15.41 11.49
CA ASN A 194 14.17 14.47 12.41
C ASN A 194 14.12 13.05 11.83
N PHE A 195 12.96 12.66 11.29
CA PHE A 195 12.79 11.36 10.66
C PHE A 195 13.81 11.12 9.53
N ILE A 196 13.98 12.08 8.63
CA ILE A 196 14.97 12.00 7.54
C ILE A 196 16.39 11.95 8.10
N LYS A 197 16.72 12.80 9.07
CA LYS A 197 18.07 12.82 9.67
C LYS A 197 18.45 11.47 10.29
N GLU A 198 17.50 10.79 10.93
CA GLU A 198 17.73 9.55 11.66
C GLU A 198 17.72 8.32 10.75
N ASN A 199 16.88 8.31 9.71
CA ASN A 199 16.58 7.09 8.94
C ASN A 199 16.99 7.17 7.46
N TYR A 200 17.11 8.37 6.89
CA TYR A 200 17.33 8.59 5.45
C TYR A 200 18.24 9.81 5.21
N ASN A 201 19.40 9.84 5.87
CA ASN A 201 20.29 11.00 5.90
C ASN A 201 20.87 11.36 4.52
N GLU A 202 20.80 10.44 3.57
CA GLU A 202 21.19 10.60 2.17
C GLU A 202 20.11 11.26 1.29
N THR A 203 18.92 11.51 1.84
CA THR A 203 17.82 12.19 1.12
C THR A 203 18.25 13.60 0.76
N GLN A 204 18.29 13.92 -0.52
CA GLN A 204 18.60 15.26 -1.04
C GLN A 204 17.36 15.99 -1.50
N LEU A 205 16.43 15.28 -2.14
CA LEU A 205 15.23 15.86 -2.73
C LEU A 205 13.99 15.18 -2.17
N ILE A 206 13.01 16.00 -1.77
CA ILE A 206 11.66 15.55 -1.47
C ILE A 206 10.74 16.10 -2.54
N LYS A 207 9.96 15.21 -3.16
CA LYS A 207 8.85 15.58 -4.04
C LYS A 207 7.54 15.25 -3.35
N ILE A 208 6.56 16.12 -3.54
CA ILE A 208 5.24 16.04 -2.94
C ILE A 208 4.22 15.91 -4.05
N TYR A 209 3.36 14.92 -3.92
CA TYR A 209 2.36 14.55 -4.88
C TYR A 209 0.98 14.61 -4.26
N GLN A 210 0.00 15.09 -5.03
CA GLN A 210 -1.41 14.93 -4.71
C GLN A 210 -2.06 13.98 -5.69
N PHE A 211 -3.07 13.28 -5.21
CA PHE A 211 -3.86 12.36 -6.00
C PHE A 211 -4.65 13.14 -7.07
N ASP A 212 -4.48 12.75 -8.34
CA ASP A 212 -5.21 13.33 -9.45
C ASP A 212 -6.54 12.62 -9.61
N LYS A 213 -7.54 13.11 -8.89
CA LYS A 213 -8.88 12.53 -8.90
C LYS A 213 -9.49 12.50 -10.30
N ALA A 214 -9.26 13.51 -11.13
CA ALA A 214 -9.82 13.57 -12.48
C ALA A 214 -9.25 12.46 -13.37
N ARG A 215 -7.93 12.21 -13.32
CA ARG A 215 -7.31 11.10 -14.04
C ARG A 215 -7.77 9.75 -13.51
N PHE A 216 -7.91 9.62 -12.20
CA PHE A 216 -8.39 8.39 -11.58
C PHE A 216 -9.83 8.07 -11.99
N ASP A 217 -10.74 9.04 -11.89
CA ASP A 217 -12.15 8.88 -12.28
C ASP A 217 -12.27 8.55 -13.78
N LEU A 218 -11.41 9.13 -14.64
CA LEU A 218 -11.35 8.76 -16.06
C LEU A 218 -10.91 7.30 -16.27
N ALA A 219 -9.96 6.81 -15.47
CA ALA A 219 -9.46 5.44 -15.57
C ALA A 219 -10.43 4.39 -15.02
N LEU A 220 -11.27 4.76 -14.04
CA LEU A 220 -12.35 3.90 -13.54
C LEU A 220 -13.44 3.64 -14.60
N ASN A 221 -13.66 4.59 -15.52
CA ASN A 221 -14.73 4.54 -16.51
C ASN A 221 -14.29 3.93 -17.86
N LYS A 222 -13.13 3.28 -17.92
CA LYS A 222 -12.58 2.62 -19.11
C LYS A 222 -12.56 1.11 -18.92
#